data_AF-A0A934ZY74-F1
#
_entry.id   AF-A0A934ZY74-F1
#
_cell.length_a   1.000
_cell.length_b   1.000
_cell.length_c   1.000
_cell.angle_alpha   90.00
_cell.angle_beta   90.00
_cell.angle_gamma   90.00
#
_symmetry.space_group_name_H-M   'P 1'
#
loop_
_entity.id
_entity.type
_entity.pdbx_description
1 polymer ?
#
loop_
_entity_poly.entity_id
_entity_poly.type
_entity_poly.pdbx_seq_one_letter_code
_entity_poly.pdbx_strand_id
1 'polypeptide(L)'
;MHNQRSNIVDGCKPEKFLGLSRGGYGNPFNVTTQTGNPLAADMASALATALRDAGHDVKTTVVKPATTADGARAGVIADSGASKAILIRLVEWKTDTMARTGLDFDVVAEVLDANGNVLATNRVSGKEVSGASILSADKDSRKWFEQKMTDLLSNREIAAQLR
;
A
#
# COMPACT_ATOMS: atom_id res chain seq x y z
N MET A 1 4.59 1.80 6.49
CA MET A 1 3.94 0.89 5.53
C MET A 1 4.27 -0.55 5.90
N HIS A 2 3.27 -1.42 5.94
CA HIS A 2 3.41 -2.82 6.38
C HIS A 2 2.77 -3.76 5.36
N ASN A 3 3.55 -4.65 4.75
CA ASN A 3 3.05 -5.60 3.77
C ASN A 3 2.55 -6.88 4.46
N GLN A 4 1.24 -7.09 4.45
CA GLN A 4 0.55 -8.19 5.12
C GLN A 4 -0.14 -9.12 4.11
N ARG A 5 0.18 -9.01 2.82
CA ARG A 5 -0.30 -9.92 1.79
C ARG A 5 0.17 -11.33 2.12
N SER A 6 -0.75 -12.28 2.19
CA SER A 6 -0.48 -13.66 2.65
C SER A 6 0.66 -14.31 1.88
N ASN A 7 0.64 -14.19 0.55
CA ASN A 7 1.69 -14.72 -0.31
C ASN A 7 3.09 -14.15 -0.05
N ILE A 8 3.22 -12.97 0.57
CA ILE A 8 4.50 -12.37 0.98
C ILE A 8 4.88 -12.84 2.38
N VAL A 9 3.93 -12.83 3.31
CA VAL A 9 4.14 -13.28 4.70
C VAL A 9 4.54 -14.75 4.76
N ASP A 10 3.91 -15.60 3.94
CA ASP A 10 4.18 -17.04 3.84
C ASP A 10 5.45 -17.35 3.04
N GLY A 11 6.14 -16.34 2.48
CA GLY A 11 7.33 -16.52 1.66
C GLY A 11 7.10 -17.09 0.25
N CYS A 12 5.84 -17.31 -0.15
CA CYS A 12 5.46 -17.82 -1.47
C CYS A 12 5.83 -16.88 -2.64
N LYS A 13 5.87 -15.58 -2.38
CA LYS A 13 6.22 -14.53 -3.33
C LYS A 13 7.22 -13.56 -2.67
N PRO A 14 8.18 -13.02 -3.44
CA PRO A 14 9.13 -12.05 -2.90
C PRO A 14 8.43 -10.71 -2.60
N GLU A 15 8.94 -9.91 -1.68
CA GLU A 15 8.32 -8.62 -1.26
C GLU A 15 8.13 -7.61 -2.41
N LYS A 16 8.94 -7.72 -3.46
CA LYS A 16 8.84 -6.94 -4.71
C LYS A 16 7.71 -7.36 -5.64
N PHE A 17 6.95 -8.42 -5.31
CA PHE A 17 5.86 -8.90 -6.15
C PHE A 17 4.73 -7.86 -6.24
N LEU A 18 4.33 -7.55 -7.48
CA LEU A 18 3.25 -6.62 -7.80
C LEU A 18 1.98 -7.35 -8.22
N GLY A 19 2.13 -8.43 -8.99
CA GLY A 19 0.99 -9.06 -9.64
C GLY A 19 1.39 -10.03 -10.74
N LEU A 20 0.45 -10.30 -11.63
CA LEU A 20 0.58 -11.26 -12.72
C LEU A 20 0.40 -10.57 -14.08
N SER A 21 1.16 -11.06 -15.05
CA SER A 21 0.91 -10.84 -16.47
C SER A 21 0.66 -12.19 -17.13
N ARG A 22 -0.36 -12.30 -17.97
CA ARG A 22 -0.78 -13.57 -18.58
C ARG A 22 -0.49 -13.58 -20.07
N GLY A 23 0.17 -14.65 -20.53
CA GLY A 23 0.45 -14.87 -21.95
C GLY A 23 -0.80 -15.24 -22.75
N GLY A 24 -0.64 -15.45 -24.06
CA GLY A 24 -1.75 -15.76 -24.98
C GLY A 24 -2.59 -16.99 -24.61
N TYR A 25 -2.00 -17.94 -23.87
CA TYR A 25 -2.70 -19.13 -23.34
C TYR A 25 -3.16 -18.98 -21.88
N GLY A 26 -3.09 -17.76 -21.30
CA GLY A 26 -3.50 -17.48 -19.92
C GLY A 26 -2.45 -17.80 -18.84
N ASN A 27 -1.29 -18.33 -19.22
CA ASN A 27 -0.19 -18.70 -18.32
C ASN A 27 0.30 -17.48 -17.51
N PRO A 28 0.32 -17.53 -16.17
CA PRO A 28 0.70 -16.40 -15.34
C PRO A 28 2.23 -16.27 -15.19
N PHE A 29 2.72 -15.05 -15.35
CA PHE A 29 4.10 -14.65 -15.08
C PHE A 29 4.11 -13.60 -13.97
N ASN A 30 5.02 -13.75 -13.00
CA ASN A 30 5.15 -12.77 -11.93
C ASN A 30 5.66 -11.45 -12.48
N VAL A 31 5.01 -10.37 -12.06
CA VAL A 31 5.46 -9.00 -12.24
C VAL A 31 6.02 -8.51 -10.90
N THR A 32 7.18 -7.86 -10.96
CA THR A 32 7.84 -7.28 -9.78
C THR A 32 8.06 -5.79 -9.97
N THR A 33 8.30 -5.07 -8.87
CA THR A 33 8.66 -3.65 -8.91
C THR A 33 9.83 -3.39 -9.86
N GLN A 34 9.74 -2.29 -10.62
CA GLN A 34 10.78 -1.88 -11.55
C GLN A 34 12.07 -1.47 -10.83
N THR A 35 11.95 -0.93 -9.62
CA THR A 35 13.05 -0.53 -8.74
C THR A 35 13.82 -1.73 -8.18
N GLY A 36 13.19 -2.91 -8.14
CA GLY A 36 13.68 -4.07 -7.42
C GLY A 36 13.42 -4.05 -5.90
N ASN A 37 12.90 -2.94 -5.35
CA ASN A 37 12.60 -2.78 -3.94
C ASN A 37 11.33 -3.53 -3.52
N PRO A 38 11.13 -3.79 -2.22
CA PRO A 38 9.83 -4.19 -1.69
C PRO A 38 8.71 -3.24 -2.13
N LEU A 39 7.55 -3.77 -2.52
CA LEU A 39 6.41 -2.94 -2.95
C LEU A 39 6.01 -1.91 -1.88
N ALA A 40 6.00 -2.33 -0.61
CA ALA A 40 5.69 -1.44 0.50
C ALA A 40 6.69 -0.27 0.63
N ALA A 41 7.95 -0.45 0.22
CA ALA A 41 8.94 0.62 0.23
C ALA A 41 8.65 1.64 -0.88
N ASP A 42 8.38 1.17 -2.11
CA ASP A 42 8.05 2.05 -3.22
C ASP A 42 6.76 2.85 -2.95
N MET A 43 5.72 2.19 -2.42
CA MET A 43 4.48 2.87 -2.04
C MET A 43 4.67 3.88 -0.89
N ALA A 44 5.47 3.54 0.12
CA ALA A 44 5.78 4.47 1.21
C ALA A 44 6.52 5.70 0.70
N SER A 45 7.49 5.50 -0.20
CA SER A 45 8.26 6.59 -0.82
C SER A 45 7.38 7.51 -1.66
N ALA A 46 6.51 6.93 -2.51
CA ALA A 46 5.57 7.69 -3.31
C ALA A 46 4.60 8.51 -2.44
N LEU A 47 4.02 7.90 -1.41
CA LEU A 47 3.12 8.60 -0.50
C LEU A 47 3.81 9.72 0.28
N ALA A 48 5.02 9.48 0.79
CA ALA A 48 5.75 10.51 1.51
C ALA A 48 6.19 11.66 0.63
N THR A 49 6.49 11.40 -0.64
CA THR A 49 6.74 12.46 -1.63
C THR A 49 5.51 13.33 -1.79
N ALA A 50 4.34 12.72 -2.03
CA ALA A 50 3.08 13.45 -2.18
C ALA A 50 2.71 14.27 -0.92
N LEU A 51 2.94 13.74 0.28
CA LEU A 51 2.67 14.46 1.53
C LEU A 51 3.66 15.61 1.76
N ARG A 52 4.94 15.43 1.42
CA ARG A 52 5.94 16.51 1.49
C ARG A 52 5.65 17.62 0.49
N ASP A 53 5.22 17.26 -0.72
CA ASP A 53 4.79 18.23 -1.73
C ASP A 53 3.55 19.02 -1.28
N ALA A 54 2.71 18.42 -0.42
CA ALA A 54 1.61 19.09 0.26
C ALA A 54 2.02 19.91 1.50
N GLY A 55 3.32 19.97 1.84
CA GLY A 55 3.86 20.79 2.93
C GLY A 55 3.98 20.08 4.28
N HIS A 56 3.82 18.76 4.34
CA HIS A 56 3.98 17.98 5.57
C HIS A 56 5.42 17.48 5.74
N ASP A 57 5.96 17.55 6.95
CA ASP A 57 7.18 16.82 7.29
C ASP A 57 6.86 15.35 7.56
N VAL A 58 7.37 14.45 6.70
CA VAL A 58 7.04 13.02 6.73
C VAL A 58 8.31 12.18 6.79
N LYS A 59 8.38 11.31 7.79
CA LYS A 59 9.35 10.21 7.89
C LYS A 59 8.65 8.89 7.56
N THR A 60 9.30 8.07 6.73
CA THR A 60 8.76 6.77 6.32
C THR A 60 9.48 5.62 7.01
N THR A 61 8.71 4.66 7.52
CA THR A 61 9.22 3.37 7.99
C THR A 61 8.51 2.25 7.23
N VAL A 62 9.29 1.27 6.77
CA VAL A 62 8.78 0.01 6.19
C VAL A 62 8.88 -1.07 7.25
N VAL A 63 7.74 -1.64 7.61
CA VAL A 63 7.64 -2.70 8.61
C VAL A 63 7.84 -4.05 7.92
N LYS A 64 8.63 -4.94 8.55
CA LYS A 64 8.86 -6.29 8.04
C LYS A 64 7.52 -7.04 7.87
N PRO A 65 7.35 -7.82 6.80
CA PRO A 65 6.07 -8.47 6.53
C PRO A 65 5.53 -9.32 7.68
N ALA A 66 6.34 -10.17 8.30
CA ALA A 66 5.87 -11.08 9.37
C ALA A 66 5.69 -10.43 10.76
N THR A 67 5.83 -9.10 10.88
CA THR A 67 5.62 -8.41 12.17
C THR A 67 4.15 -8.41 12.58
N THR A 68 3.86 -8.63 13.86
CA THR A 68 2.51 -8.56 14.44
C THR A 68 1.95 -7.13 14.39
N ALA A 69 0.63 -6.97 14.50
CA ALA A 69 0.01 -5.64 14.52
C ALA A 69 0.59 -4.75 15.63
N ASP A 70 0.71 -5.26 16.86
CA ASP A 70 1.26 -4.50 17.98
C ASP A 70 2.74 -4.18 17.80
N GLY A 71 3.53 -5.13 17.27
CA GLY A 71 4.93 -4.89 16.93
C GLY A 71 5.09 -3.83 15.83
N ALA A 72 4.19 -3.79 14.86
CA ALA A 72 4.19 -2.79 13.79
C ALA A 72 3.88 -1.39 14.33
N ARG A 73 2.87 -1.26 15.20
CA ARG A 73 2.51 0.00 15.86
C ARG A 73 3.67 0.51 16.73
N ALA A 74 4.21 -0.35 17.59
CA ALA A 74 5.34 0.00 18.45
C ALA A 74 6.57 0.42 17.65
N GLY A 75 6.92 -0.32 16.58
CA GLY A 75 8.06 -0.01 15.74
C GLY A 75 7.93 1.32 15.00
N VAL A 76 6.75 1.61 14.44
CA VAL A 76 6.51 2.88 13.73
C VAL A 76 6.59 4.08 14.68
N ILE A 77 6.06 3.97 15.90
CA ILE A 77 6.15 5.05 16.89
C ILE A 77 7.61 5.27 17.32
N ALA A 78 8.31 4.20 17.69
CA ALA A 78 9.71 4.26 18.13
C ALA A 78 10.63 4.88 17.06
N ASP A 79 10.42 4.55 15.79
CA ASP A 79 11.23 5.07 14.68
C ASP A 79 10.89 6.52 14.33
N SER A 80 9.65 6.97 14.56
CA SER A 80 9.18 8.28 14.09
C SER A 80 9.64 9.44 14.97
N GLY A 81 9.62 9.27 16.30
CA GLY A 81 9.71 10.38 17.26
C GLY A 81 8.56 11.41 17.13
N ALA A 82 7.52 11.09 16.36
CA ALA A 82 6.42 11.97 16.04
C ALA A 82 5.29 11.86 17.08
N SER A 83 4.53 12.94 17.27
CA SER A 83 3.35 12.94 18.16
C SER A 83 2.19 12.10 17.60
N LYS A 84 2.20 11.83 16.29
CA LYS A 84 1.24 11.01 15.58
C LYS A 84 1.95 10.23 14.47
N ALA A 85 1.45 9.04 14.16
CA ALA A 85 1.91 8.25 13.02
C ALA A 85 0.75 7.65 12.24
N ILE A 86 0.98 7.35 10.95
CA ILE A 86 0.03 6.61 10.12
C ILE A 86 0.63 5.25 9.78
N LEU A 87 -0.01 4.18 10.26
CA LEU A 87 0.31 2.82 9.87
C LEU A 87 -0.62 2.38 8.74
N ILE A 88 -0.08 2.24 7.54
CA ILE A 88 -0.79 1.66 6.40
C ILE A 88 -0.38 0.19 6.28
N ARG A 89 -1.38 -0.71 6.30
CA ARG A 89 -1.24 -2.15 6.07
C ARG A 89 -1.80 -2.53 4.70
N LEU A 90 -0.99 -3.22 3.90
CA LEU A 90 -1.38 -3.81 2.62
C LEU A 90 -1.81 -5.25 2.87
N VAL A 91 -3.12 -5.49 3.00
CA VAL A 91 -3.69 -6.83 3.20
C VAL A 91 -3.82 -7.55 1.85
N GLU A 92 -4.25 -6.83 0.81
CA GLU A 92 -4.25 -7.28 -0.58
C GLU A 92 -3.81 -6.12 -1.48
N TRP A 93 -2.96 -6.43 -2.46
CA TRP A 93 -2.59 -5.52 -3.54
C TRP A 93 -1.96 -6.36 -4.65
N LYS A 94 -2.75 -6.68 -5.67
CA LYS A 94 -2.33 -7.53 -6.77
C LYS A 94 -2.95 -7.09 -8.09
N THR A 95 -2.10 -6.77 -9.05
CA THR A 95 -2.55 -6.61 -10.43
C THR A 95 -2.62 -7.97 -11.14
N ASP A 96 -3.58 -8.16 -12.04
CA ASP A 96 -3.63 -9.32 -12.94
C ASP A 96 -3.98 -8.84 -14.35
N THR A 97 -3.04 -9.00 -15.28
CA THR A 97 -3.11 -8.44 -16.62
C THR A 97 -3.20 -9.55 -17.67
N MET A 98 -4.23 -9.50 -18.51
CA MET A 98 -4.33 -10.29 -19.75
C MET A 98 -4.87 -9.39 -20.87
N ALA A 99 -6.13 -9.57 -21.30
CA ALA A 99 -6.79 -8.65 -22.23
C ALA A 99 -7.09 -7.28 -21.59
N ARG A 100 -7.28 -7.27 -20.28
CA ARG A 100 -7.47 -6.11 -19.41
C ARG A 100 -6.61 -6.28 -18.18
N THR A 101 -6.39 -5.20 -17.45
CA THR A 101 -5.72 -5.22 -16.16
C THR A 101 -6.76 -5.12 -15.07
N GLY A 102 -6.71 -6.02 -14.10
CA GLY A 102 -7.45 -5.90 -12.85
C GLY A 102 -6.55 -5.54 -11.69
N LEU A 103 -7.09 -4.92 -10.66
CA LEU A 103 -6.47 -4.76 -9.35
C LEU A 103 -7.39 -5.36 -8.29
N ASP A 104 -6.92 -6.37 -7.57
CA ASP A 104 -7.48 -6.78 -6.29
C ASP A 104 -6.77 -5.97 -5.19
N PHE A 105 -7.53 -5.33 -4.30
CA PHE A 105 -6.95 -4.51 -3.23
C PHE A 105 -7.71 -4.61 -1.90
N ASP A 106 -6.96 -4.46 -0.82
CA ASP A 106 -7.45 -4.34 0.54
C ASP A 106 -6.36 -3.65 1.39
N VAL A 107 -6.63 -2.40 1.75
CA VAL A 107 -5.67 -1.53 2.42
C VAL A 107 -6.32 -0.92 3.66
N VAL A 108 -5.60 -0.96 4.77
CA VAL A 108 -6.04 -0.42 6.06
C VAL A 108 -5.08 0.68 6.50
N ALA A 109 -5.61 1.84 6.89
CA ALA A 109 -4.87 2.88 7.57
C ALA A 109 -5.30 2.97 9.03
N GLU A 110 -4.34 3.08 9.94
CA GLU A 110 -4.53 3.40 11.34
C GLU A 110 -3.76 4.68 11.66
N VAL A 111 -4.42 5.67 12.27
CA VAL A 111 -3.73 6.83 12.87
C VAL A 111 -3.44 6.48 14.32
N LEU A 112 -2.18 6.65 14.72
CA LEU A 112 -1.67 6.30 16.02
C LEU A 112 -1.29 7.56 16.81
N ASP A 113 -1.54 7.57 18.11
CA ASP A 113 -0.95 8.55 19.02
C ASP A 113 0.51 8.19 19.40
N ALA A 114 1.16 9.06 20.17
CA ALA A 114 2.54 8.85 20.63
C ALA A 114 2.73 7.60 21.52
N ASN A 115 1.66 6.99 22.01
CA ASN A 115 1.69 5.76 22.81
C ASN A 115 1.37 4.51 21.97
N GLY A 116 1.08 4.68 20.68
CA GLY A 116 0.66 3.60 19.77
C GLY A 116 -0.82 3.24 19.85
N ASN A 117 -1.65 4.04 20.54
CA ASN A 117 -3.10 3.83 20.55
C ASN A 117 -3.70 4.26 19.22
N VAL A 118 -4.68 3.51 18.73
CA VAL A 118 -5.39 3.82 17.49
C VAL A 118 -6.40 4.94 17.74
N LEU A 119 -6.18 6.09 17.10
CA LEU A 119 -7.07 7.26 17.14
C LEU A 119 -8.15 7.22 16.06
N ALA A 120 -7.83 6.64 14.90
CA ALA A 120 -8.76 6.48 13.78
C ALA A 120 -8.34 5.30 12.91
N THR A 121 -9.30 4.69 12.21
CA THR A 121 -9.05 3.62 11.25
C THR A 121 -9.88 3.83 10.00
N ASN A 122 -9.30 3.53 8.84
CA ASN A 122 -10.05 3.44 7.60
C ASN A 122 -9.58 2.22 6.80
N ARG A 123 -10.50 1.63 6.03
CA ARG A 123 -10.21 0.48 5.17
C ARG A 123 -10.85 0.69 3.80
N VAL A 124 -10.05 0.48 2.76
CA VAL A 124 -10.47 0.56 1.36
C VAL A 124 -10.15 -0.78 0.73
N SER A 125 -11.17 -1.50 0.29
CA SER A 125 -11.03 -2.82 -0.33
C SER A 125 -11.98 -2.98 -1.51
N GLY A 126 -11.64 -3.89 -2.42
CA GLY A 126 -12.44 -4.17 -3.59
C GLY A 126 -11.63 -4.67 -4.78
N LYS A 127 -12.21 -4.45 -5.97
CA LYS A 127 -11.61 -4.80 -7.25
C LYS A 127 -11.78 -3.65 -8.23
N GLU A 128 -10.77 -3.42 -9.04
CA GLU A 128 -10.84 -2.54 -10.21
C GLU A 128 -10.54 -3.34 -11.48
N VAL A 129 -11.09 -2.88 -12.61
CA VAL A 129 -10.78 -3.44 -13.92
C VAL A 129 -10.63 -2.29 -14.90
N SER A 130 -9.56 -2.30 -15.70
CA SER A 130 -9.38 -1.32 -16.76
C SER A 130 -10.51 -1.44 -17.78
N GLY A 131 -11.09 -0.30 -18.19
CA GLY A 131 -12.02 -0.26 -19.32
C GLY A 131 -11.33 -0.42 -20.68
N ALA A 132 -9.99 -0.34 -20.70
CA ALA A 132 -9.16 -0.24 -21.89
C ALA A 132 -8.23 -1.46 -22.09
N SER A 133 -7.38 -1.37 -23.12
CA SER A 133 -6.39 -2.38 -23.52
C SER A 133 -5.27 -2.56 -22.49
N ILE A 134 -4.54 -3.67 -22.56
CA ILE A 134 -3.29 -3.93 -21.82
C ILE A 134 -2.28 -2.76 -21.86
N LEU A 135 -2.29 -1.95 -22.92
CA LEU A 135 -1.41 -0.79 -23.06
C LEU A 135 -1.66 0.30 -21.99
N SER A 136 -2.82 0.32 -21.34
CA SER A 136 -3.11 1.27 -20.26
C SER A 136 -2.73 0.77 -18.86
N ALA A 137 -2.18 -0.44 -18.72
CA ALA A 137 -1.95 -1.08 -17.43
C ALA A 137 -1.15 -0.21 -16.44
N ASP A 138 -0.05 0.42 -16.89
CA ASP A 138 0.76 1.30 -16.03
C ASP A 138 -0.04 2.54 -15.60
N LYS A 139 -0.68 3.21 -16.55
CA LYS A 139 -1.51 4.40 -16.30
C LYS A 139 -2.66 4.10 -15.34
N ASP A 140 -3.38 3.01 -15.55
CA ASP A 140 -4.50 2.61 -14.71
C ASP A 140 -4.03 2.21 -13.32
N SER A 141 -2.89 1.50 -13.21
CA SER A 141 -2.31 1.13 -11.92
C SER A 141 -1.89 2.34 -11.09
N ARG A 142 -1.26 3.34 -11.72
CA ARG A 142 -0.92 4.63 -11.05
C ARG A 142 -2.17 5.36 -10.58
N LYS A 143 -3.16 5.47 -11.46
CA LYS A 143 -4.46 6.10 -11.14
C LYS A 143 -5.11 5.41 -9.94
N TRP A 144 -5.19 4.09 -9.92
CA TRP A 144 -5.77 3.37 -8.80
C TRP A 144 -4.98 3.56 -7.51
N PHE A 145 -3.64 3.56 -7.58
CA PHE A 145 -2.83 3.87 -6.40
C PHE A 145 -3.16 5.25 -5.82
N GLU A 146 -3.15 6.29 -6.65
CA GLU A 146 -3.48 7.65 -6.24
C GLU A 146 -4.89 7.73 -5.65
N GLN A 147 -5.88 7.14 -6.33
CA GLN A 147 -7.27 7.12 -5.89
C GLN A 147 -7.43 6.40 -4.56
N LYS A 148 -6.89 5.17 -4.42
CA LYS A 148 -7.08 4.38 -3.19
C LYS A 148 -6.35 4.97 -2.00
N MET A 149 -5.17 5.55 -2.20
CA MET A 149 -4.47 6.25 -1.12
C MET A 149 -5.19 7.55 -0.72
N THR A 150 -5.79 8.25 -1.70
CA THR A 150 -6.64 9.41 -1.43
C THR A 150 -7.87 8.99 -0.63
N ASP A 151 -8.64 8.02 -1.11
CA ASP A 151 -9.84 7.49 -0.43
C ASP A 151 -9.51 7.03 1.00
N LEU A 152 -8.31 6.45 1.18
CA LEU A 152 -7.84 5.97 2.46
C LEU A 152 -7.59 7.13 3.45
N LEU A 153 -6.92 8.20 3.00
CA LEU A 153 -6.46 9.28 3.87
C LEU A 153 -7.43 10.47 3.96
N SER A 154 -8.28 10.67 2.97
CA SER A 154 -9.31 11.72 2.95
C SER A 154 -10.58 11.33 3.71
N ASN A 155 -10.65 10.10 4.21
CA ASN A 155 -11.72 9.70 5.13
C ASN A 155 -11.79 10.68 6.30
N ARG A 156 -13.01 11.10 6.65
CA ARG A 156 -13.25 12.14 7.66
C ARG A 156 -12.59 11.84 9.00
N GLU A 157 -12.60 10.60 9.45
CA GLU A 157 -12.01 10.19 10.74
C GLU A 157 -10.49 10.27 10.70
N ILE A 158 -9.87 9.81 9.61
CA ILE A 158 -8.42 9.91 9.39
C ILE A 158 -8.02 11.39 9.30
N ALA A 159 -8.65 12.16 8.42
CA ALA A 159 -8.34 13.55 8.17
C ALA A 159 -8.50 14.44 9.42
N ALA A 160 -9.49 14.14 10.29
CA ALA A 160 -9.66 14.85 11.55
C ALA A 160 -8.47 14.66 12.51
N GLN A 161 -7.76 13.53 12.42
CA GLN A 161 -6.60 13.25 13.26
C GLN A 161 -5.28 13.77 12.66
N LEU A 162 -5.26 14.21 11.40
CA LEU A 162 -4.03 14.69 10.72
C LEU A 162 -3.91 16.22 10.65
N ARG A 163 -4.94 16.94 11.11
CA ARG A 163 -4.89 18.38 11.39
C ARG A 163 -4.20 18.65 12.71
#